data_AF-A0A2H6BHG7-F1
#
_entry.id   AF-A0A2H6BHG7-F1
#
_cell.length_a   1.000
_cell.length_b   1.000
_cell.length_c   1.000
_cell.angle_alpha   90.00
_cell.angle_beta   90.00
_cell.angle_gamma   90.00
#
_symmetry.space_group_name_H-M   'P 1'
#
loop_
_entity.id
_entity.type
_entity.pdbx_description
1 polymer ?
#
loop_
_entity_poly.entity_id
_entity_poly.type
_entity_poly.pdbx_seq_one_letter_code
_entity_poly.pdbx_strand_id
1 'polypeptide(L)'
;MHGAQVLRAVVGPLGRHSGGSPLAIEPAEQRGLAFAKTNCDGCHAIGRSGVSALRIAPPFRDLHTRYSVDMLAEALAEGIVTGHPTMPTF
;
A
#
# COMPACT_ATOMS: atom_id res chain seq x y z
N MET A 1 5.14 2.39 20.72
CA MET A 1 4.93 3.60 21.54
C MET A 1 5.11 4.92 20.77
N HIS A 2 4.91 4.96 19.44
CA HIS A 2 4.92 6.21 18.65
C HIS A 2 3.54 6.54 18.01
N GLY A 3 2.50 5.77 18.33
CA GLY A 3 1.17 5.82 17.71
C GLY A 3 0.17 6.80 18.33
N ALA A 4 0.62 7.92 18.91
CA ALA A 4 -0.28 8.89 19.56
C ALA A 4 -0.07 10.35 19.12
N GLN A 5 0.56 10.57 17.97
CA GLN A 5 0.88 11.93 17.53
C GLN A 5 0.56 12.16 16.05
N VAL A 6 -0.73 12.18 15.70
CA VAL A 6 -1.22 13.15 14.71
C VAL A 6 -2.49 13.80 15.26
N LEU A 7 -2.34 15.08 15.52
CA LEU A 7 -3.25 16.02 16.17
C LEU A 7 -4.68 15.99 15.61
N ARG A 8 -5.64 16.07 16.53
CA ARG A 8 -6.96 16.67 16.30
C ARG A 8 -6.79 18.09 15.77
N ALA A 9 -7.42 18.42 14.65
CA ALA A 9 -7.56 19.81 14.20
C ALA A 9 -8.87 20.02 13.43
N VAL A 10 -9.98 20.33 14.12
CA VAL A 10 -11.13 21.07 13.52
C VAL A 10 -11.91 21.90 14.55
N VAL A 11 -11.23 22.83 15.23
CA VAL A 11 -11.80 24.16 15.54
C VAL A 11 -10.72 25.17 15.13
N GLY A 12 -10.66 25.49 13.83
CA GLY A 12 -9.67 26.40 13.24
C GLY A 12 -9.55 26.20 11.73
N PRO A 13 -9.40 27.28 10.94
CA PRO A 13 -9.82 27.31 9.54
C PRO A 13 -8.87 26.53 8.61
N LEU A 14 -9.50 25.83 7.65
CA LEU A 14 -8.95 25.36 6.37
C LEU A 14 -7.60 24.64 6.45
N GLY A 15 -7.72 23.32 6.56
CA GLY A 15 -6.61 22.39 6.43
C GLY A 15 -5.85 22.57 5.12
N ARG A 16 -4.53 22.67 5.25
CA ARG A 16 -3.61 22.23 4.20
C ARG A 16 -3.49 20.71 4.28
N HIS A 17 -4.45 20.01 3.71
CA HIS A 17 -4.15 18.72 3.10
C HIS A 17 -3.53 19.04 1.74
N SER A 18 -2.38 18.43 1.45
CA SER A 18 -1.65 18.60 0.19
C SER A 18 -2.61 18.50 -1.00
N GLY A 19 -2.67 19.59 -1.77
CA GLY A 19 -3.47 19.69 -2.98
C GLY A 19 -2.83 18.88 -4.10
N GLY A 20 -3.00 17.56 -4.05
CA GLY A 20 -2.74 16.67 -5.16
C GLY A 20 -3.82 16.83 -6.23
N SER A 21 -3.42 17.05 -7.49
CA SER A 21 -4.36 17.00 -8.60
C SER A 21 -4.90 15.57 -8.71
N PRO A 22 -6.20 15.33 -8.94
CA PRO A 22 -6.77 13.97 -9.02
C PRO A 22 -6.20 13.12 -10.17
N LEU A 23 -5.33 13.70 -11.00
CA LEU A 23 -4.63 13.04 -12.11
C LEU A 23 -3.13 12.85 -11.83
N ALA A 24 -2.59 13.45 -10.76
CA ALA A 24 -1.20 13.32 -10.37
C ALA A 24 -1.08 12.26 -9.29
N ILE A 25 -0.23 11.27 -9.53
CA ILE A 25 0.09 10.26 -8.54
C ILE A 25 0.87 10.95 -7.41
N GLU A 26 0.36 10.80 -6.18
CA GLU A 26 0.92 11.49 -5.03
C GLU A 26 2.33 10.97 -4.70
N PRO A 27 3.22 11.79 -4.10
CA PRO A 27 4.57 11.35 -3.75
C PRO A 27 4.60 10.08 -2.88
N ALA A 28 3.59 9.89 -2.03
CA ALA A 28 3.43 8.67 -1.23
C ALA A 28 3.12 7.45 -2.12
N GLU A 29 2.24 7.58 -3.10
CA GLU A 29 1.93 6.52 -4.07
C GLU A 29 3.14 6.17 -4.92
N GLN A 30 3.96 7.17 -5.32
CA GLN A 30 5.21 6.93 -6.06
C GLN A 30 6.18 6.07 -5.25
N ARG A 31 6.38 6.42 -3.96
CA ARG A 31 7.23 5.64 -3.07
C ARG A 31 6.69 4.23 -2.86
N GLY A 32 5.38 4.09 -2.65
CA GLY A 32 4.73 2.78 -2.50
C GLY A 32 4.91 1.90 -3.75
N LEU A 33 4.69 2.47 -4.94
CA LEU A 33 4.90 1.76 -6.20
C LEU A 33 6.36 1.36 -6.40
N ALA A 34 7.31 2.25 -6.11
CA ALA A 34 8.73 1.95 -6.21
C ALA A 34 9.14 0.81 -5.26
N PHE A 35 8.67 0.86 -4.01
CA PHE A 35 8.90 -0.20 -3.04
C PHE A 35 8.33 -1.54 -3.52
N ALA A 36 7.07 -1.54 -3.96
CA ALA A 36 6.40 -2.76 -4.40
C ALA A 36 7.10 -3.35 -5.63
N LYS A 37 7.50 -2.52 -6.60
CA LYS A 37 8.30 -2.98 -7.75
C LYS A 37 9.59 -3.67 -7.31
N THR A 38 10.36 -3.06 -6.42
CA THR A 38 11.65 -3.62 -5.99
C THR A 38 11.49 -4.93 -5.21
N ASN A 39 10.43 -5.07 -4.41
CA ASN A 39 10.35 -6.14 -3.40
C ASN A 39 9.27 -7.20 -3.67
N CYS A 40 8.27 -6.89 -4.49
CA CYS A 40 7.08 -7.72 -4.64
C CYS A 40 6.86 -8.21 -6.09
N ASP A 41 7.49 -7.60 -7.10
CA ASP A 41 7.19 -7.88 -8.51
C ASP A 41 7.71 -9.24 -9.00
N GLY A 42 8.73 -9.79 -8.32
CA GLY A 42 9.24 -11.13 -8.58
C GLY A 42 8.22 -12.23 -8.32
N CYS A 43 7.16 -11.93 -7.56
CA CYS A 43 6.06 -12.87 -7.29
C CYS A 43 4.71 -12.35 -7.81
N HIS A 44 4.38 -11.09 -7.55
CA HIS A 44 3.06 -10.51 -7.80
C HIS A 44 3.02 -9.60 -9.02
N ALA A 45 1.91 -9.62 -9.77
CA ALA A 45 1.64 -8.56 -10.74
C ALA A 45 1.23 -7.26 -10.06
N ILE A 46 2.03 -6.21 -10.22
CA ILE A 46 1.83 -4.89 -9.57
C ILE A 46 1.22 -3.84 -10.51
N GLY A 47 1.41 -4.00 -11.83
CA GLY A 47 0.86 -3.07 -12.82
C GLY A 47 -0.67 -3.08 -12.86
N ARG A 48 -1.29 -2.22 -13.67
CA ARG A 48 -2.77 -2.20 -13.87
C ARG A 48 -3.30 -3.41 -14.66
N SER A 49 -2.42 -4.12 -15.35
CA SER A 49 -2.67 -5.34 -16.12
C SER A 49 -1.56 -6.37 -15.91
N GLY A 50 -1.63 -7.52 -16.60
CA GLY A 50 -0.64 -8.61 -16.50
C GLY A 50 -1.03 -9.73 -15.52
N VAL A 51 -0.20 -10.77 -15.49
CA VAL A 51 -0.36 -11.94 -14.60
C VAL A 51 0.83 -12.03 -13.65
N SER A 52 0.60 -12.54 -12.45
CA SER A 52 1.66 -12.75 -11.47
C SER A 52 2.69 -13.76 -11.97
N ALA A 53 3.97 -13.53 -11.65
CA ALA A 53 5.04 -14.47 -11.97
C ALA A 53 4.85 -15.81 -11.27
N LEU A 54 4.39 -15.79 -10.00
CA LEU A 54 3.96 -16.99 -9.29
C LEU A 54 2.45 -17.16 -9.42
N ARG A 55 2.00 -18.33 -9.88
CA ARG A 55 0.58 -18.64 -10.09
C ARG A 55 -0.27 -18.54 -8.82
N ILE A 56 0.31 -18.82 -7.66
CA ILE A 56 -0.36 -18.73 -6.36
C ILE A 56 -0.43 -17.30 -5.81
N ALA A 57 0.39 -16.39 -6.34
CA ALA A 57 0.46 -15.01 -5.87
C ALA A 57 -0.64 -14.19 -6.58
N PRO A 58 -1.63 -13.64 -5.87
CA PRO A 58 -2.66 -12.83 -6.50
C PRO A 58 -2.07 -11.52 -7.04
N PRO A 59 -2.54 -11.00 -8.19
CA PRO A 59 -2.23 -9.65 -8.63
C PRO A 59 -2.63 -8.63 -7.56
N PHE A 60 -1.84 -7.57 -7.36
CA PHE A 60 -2.12 -6.55 -6.35
C PHE A 60 -3.48 -5.88 -6.57
N ARG A 61 -3.89 -5.73 -7.84
CA ARG A 61 -5.18 -5.17 -8.23
C ARG A 61 -6.36 -5.92 -7.60
N ASP A 62 -6.19 -7.20 -7.26
CA ASP A 62 -7.25 -8.07 -6.76
C ASP A 62 -7.27 -8.14 -5.22
N LEU A 63 -6.25 -7.61 -4.51
CA LEU A 63 -6.16 -7.72 -3.05
C LEU A 63 -7.34 -7.07 -2.33
N HIS A 64 -7.82 -5.93 -2.85
CA HIS A 64 -8.96 -5.18 -2.29
C HIS A 64 -10.26 -6.00 -2.28
N THR A 65 -10.35 -7.07 -3.07
CA THR A 65 -11.53 -7.95 -3.11
C THR A 65 -11.61 -8.87 -1.90
N ARG A 66 -10.50 -9.06 -1.18
CA ARG A 66 -10.37 -9.96 -0.02
C ARG A 66 -10.06 -9.23 1.27
N TYR A 67 -9.36 -8.10 1.18
CA TYR A 67 -8.92 -7.29 2.31
C TYR A 67 -9.29 -5.83 2.07
N SER A 68 -9.71 -5.11 3.11
CA SER A 68 -9.90 -3.67 2.96
C SER A 68 -8.56 -2.98 2.69
N VAL A 69 -8.60 -1.84 1.98
CA VAL A 69 -7.39 -1.05 1.70
C VAL A 69 -6.72 -0.60 3.00
N ASP A 70 -7.51 -0.23 4.01
CA ASP A 70 -6.99 0.16 5.32
C ASP A 70 -6.24 -0.99 6.00
N MET A 71 -6.79 -2.22 6.00
CA MET A 71 -6.08 -3.39 6.54
C MET A 71 -4.77 -3.69 5.80
N LEU A 72 -4.77 -3.53 4.47
CA LEU A 72 -3.55 -3.70 3.67
C LEU A 72 -2.52 -2.63 4.00
N ALA A 73 -2.94 -1.38 4.18
CA ALA A 73 -2.07 -0.27 4.52
C ALA A 73 -1.40 -0.48 5.89
N GLU A 74 -2.20 -0.86 6.90
CA GLU A 74 -1.68 -1.18 8.25
C GLU A 74 -0.71 -2.36 8.21
N ALA A 75 -1.08 -3.47 7.56
CA ALA A 75 -0.23 -4.65 7.47
C ALA A 75 1.08 -4.37 6.72
N LEU A 76 1.08 -3.54 5.68
CA LEU A 76 2.29 -3.14 4.96
C LEU A 76 3.16 -2.16 5.76
N ALA A 77 2.56 -1.37 6.65
CA ALA A 77 3.27 -0.38 7.47
C ALA A 77 3.89 -1.00 8.73
N GLU A 78 3.20 -1.95 9.36
CA GLU A 78 3.65 -2.62 10.59
C GLU A 78 4.43 -3.92 10.33
N GLY A 79 4.27 -4.48 9.12
CA GLY A 79 4.91 -5.69 8.65
C GLY A 79 3.91 -6.82 8.39
N ILE A 80 4.04 -7.48 7.25
CA ILE A 80 3.05 -8.47 6.80
C ILE A 80 3.32 -9.84 7.43
N VAL A 81 2.32 -10.37 8.15
CA VAL A 81 2.26 -11.80 8.47
C VAL A 81 1.74 -12.56 7.24
N THR A 82 2.61 -13.35 6.63
CA THR A 82 2.32 -13.99 5.35
C THR A 82 1.65 -15.36 5.54
N GLY A 83 0.74 -15.70 4.63
CA GLY A 83 0.02 -16.99 4.68
C GLY A 83 0.83 -18.19 4.18
N HIS A 84 2.03 -17.97 3.63
CA HIS A 84 2.92 -19.04 3.19
C HIS A 84 4.40 -18.64 3.32
N PRO A 85 5.30 -19.57 3.67
CA PRO A 85 6.70 -19.27 4.01
C PRO A 85 7.53 -18.70 2.86
N THR A 86 7.12 -18.89 1.61
CA THR A 86 7.80 -18.32 0.43
C THR A 86 7.59 -16.81 0.27
N MET A 87 6.61 -16.19 0.93
CA MET A 87 6.41 -14.74 0.86
C MET A 87 7.24 -14.07 1.96
N PRO A 88 8.17 -13.16 1.63
CA PRO A 88 9.02 -12.53 2.62
C PRO A 88 8.24 -11.62 3.57
N THR A 89 8.73 -11.50 4.79
CA THR A 89 8.30 -10.49 5.77
C THR A 89 9.13 -9.22 5.59
N PHE A 90 8.46 -8.08 5.60
CA PHE A 90 9.07 -6.74 5.46
C PHE A 90 8.63 -5.85 6.61
#